data_AF-A0A0F9F4E9-F1
#
_entry.id   AF-A0A0F9F4E9-F1
#
_cell.length_a   1.000
_cell.length_b   1.000
_cell.length_c   1.000
_cell.angle_alpha   90.00
_cell.angle_beta   90.00
_cell.angle_gamma   90.00
#
_symmetry.space_group_name_H-M   'P 1'
#
loop_
_entity.id
_entity.type
_entity.pdbx_description
1 polymer ?
#
loop_
_entity_poly.entity_id
_entity_poly.type
_entity_poly.pdbx_seq_one_letter_code
_entity_poly.pdbx_strand_id
1 'polypeptide(L)'
;MKYPTALKRQVVEELLSENSSMGELSKRYEVSKSIIFYWREQYIEGKLEENISSNVTVLKDRVKNLERMVGRLSMDKELLKKALEFSMKRKEEGSLPITAKNLEESDGGAK
;
A
#
# COMPACT_ATOMS: atom_id res chain seq x y z
N MET A 1 0.96 14.00 35.23
CA MET A 1 1.23 12.54 35.24
C MET A 1 0.76 11.95 33.92
N LYS A 2 1.60 11.17 33.22
CA LYS A 2 1.25 10.53 31.94
C LYS A 2 1.01 9.04 32.22
N TYR A 3 -0.19 8.54 31.93
CA TYR A 3 -0.53 7.12 32.13
C TYR A 3 -0.14 6.29 30.89
N PRO A 4 0.36 5.05 31.07
CA PRO A 4 0.63 4.15 29.96
C PRO A 4 -0.63 3.83 29.16
N THR A 5 -0.54 3.80 27.83
CA THR A 5 -1.69 3.52 26.95
C THR A 5 -2.35 2.17 27.26
N ALA A 6 -1.56 1.15 27.58
CA ALA A 6 -2.07 -0.17 27.98
C ALA A 6 -2.98 -0.10 29.21
N LEU A 7 -2.59 0.69 30.23
CA LEU A 7 -3.39 0.89 31.43
C LEU A 7 -4.70 1.61 31.12
N LYS A 8 -4.65 2.67 30.30
CA LYS A 8 -5.85 3.39 29.88
C LYS A 8 -6.83 2.46 29.18
N ARG A 9 -6.34 1.60 28.28
CA ARG A 9 -7.15 0.65 27.52
C ARG A 9 -7.77 -0.40 28.44
N GLN A 10 -6.98 -1.01 29.32
CA GLN A 10 -7.47 -1.99 30.29
C GLN A 10 -8.61 -1.43 31.16
N VAL A 11 -8.43 -0.20 31.68
CA VAL A 11 -9.46 0.44 32.51
C VAL A 11 -10.75 0.73 31.74
N VAL A 12 -10.65 1.16 30.48
CA VAL A 12 -11.83 1.42 29.64
C VAL A 12 -12.50 0.13 29.19
N GLU A 13 -11.74 -0.91 28.83
CA GLU A 13 -12.28 -2.23 28.47
C GLU A 13 -13.02 -2.88 29.65
N GLU A 14 -12.47 -2.79 30.87
CA GLU A 14 -13.10 -3.31 32.10
C GLU A 14 -14.39 -2.53 32.43
N LEU A 15 -14.40 -1.22 32.18
CA LEU A 15 -15.59 -0.37 32.33
C LEU A 15 -16.68 -0.72 31.30
N LEU A 16 -16.30 -0.94 30.04
CA LEU A 16 -17.22 -1.27 28.94
C LEU A 16 -17.75 -2.70 29.00
N SER A 17 -17.01 -3.60 29.65
CA SER A 17 -17.42 -4.98 29.88
C SER A 17 -18.44 -5.11 31.03
N GLU A 18 -18.91 -4.00 31.61
CA GLU A 18 -19.82 -3.94 32.78
C GLU A 18 -19.33 -4.70 34.03
N ASN A 19 -18.06 -5.12 34.03
CA ASN A 19 -17.46 -5.91 35.11
C ASN A 19 -17.17 -5.07 36.36
N SER A 20 -17.09 -3.75 36.24
CA SER A 20 -16.79 -2.85 37.36
C SER A 20 -17.34 -1.45 37.12
N SER A 21 -17.84 -0.83 38.18
CA SER A 21 -18.26 0.57 38.16
C SER A 21 -17.05 1.51 38.11
N MET A 22 -17.23 2.69 37.52
CA MET A 22 -16.20 3.74 37.46
C MET A 22 -15.66 4.12 38.86
N GLY A 23 -16.45 3.96 39.92
CA GLY A 23 -16.00 4.16 41.30
C GLY A 23 -15.10 3.05 41.85
N GLU A 24 -15.32 1.81 41.43
CA GLU A 24 -14.47 0.67 41.81
C GLU A 24 -13.13 0.74 41.09
N LEU A 25 -13.16 1.05 39.79
CA LEU A 25 -11.96 1.29 38.99
C LEU A 25 -11.16 2.48 39.53
N SER A 26 -11.83 3.53 39.97
CA SER A 26 -11.17 4.70 40.56
C SER A 26 -10.40 4.36 41.83
N LYS A 27 -10.95 3.49 42.70
CA LYS A 27 -10.27 3.02 43.90
C LYS A 27 -9.15 2.02 43.61
N ARG A 28 -9.40 1.08 42.68
CA ARG A 28 -8.46 -0.01 42.35
C ARG A 28 -7.19 0.50 41.68
N TYR A 29 -7.34 1.41 40.72
CA TYR A 29 -6.24 1.92 39.92
C TYR A 29 -5.73 3.28 40.44
N GLU A 30 -6.29 3.80 41.53
CA GLU A 30 -5.97 5.11 42.11
C GLU A 30 -6.10 6.27 41.10
N VAL A 31 -7.06 6.13 40.17
CA VAL A 31 -7.33 7.11 39.12
C VAL A 31 -8.63 7.85 39.43
N SER A 32 -8.66 9.17 39.25
CA SER A 32 -9.90 9.93 39.40
C SER A 32 -10.96 9.51 38.37
N LYS A 33 -12.23 9.43 38.79
CA LYS A 33 -13.38 9.15 37.90
C LYS A 33 -13.40 10.07 36.67
N SER A 34 -13.03 11.34 36.81
CA SER A 34 -12.98 12.30 35.70
C SER A 34 -11.96 11.91 34.63
N ILE A 35 -10.84 11.31 35.04
CA ILE A 35 -9.80 10.83 34.11
C ILE A 35 -10.29 9.56 33.40
N ILE A 36 -10.95 8.65 34.13
CA ILE A 36 -11.55 7.44 33.54
C ILE A 36 -12.63 7.81 32.52
N PHE A 37 -13.48 8.78 32.84
CA PHE A 37 -14.46 9.33 31.91
C PHE A 37 -13.79 9.89 30.65
N TYR A 38 -12.72 10.69 30.80
CA TYR A 38 -11.97 11.20 29.66
C TYR A 38 -11.38 10.07 28.79
N TRP A 39 -10.84 9.00 29.39
CA TRP A 39 -10.33 7.86 28.62
C TRP A 39 -11.43 7.12 27.87
N ARG A 40 -12.61 6.97 28.46
CA ARG A 40 -13.78 6.40 27.78
C ARG A 40 -14.13 7.20 26.53
N GLU A 41 -14.23 8.53 26.64
CA GLU A 41 -14.54 9.39 25.49
C GLU A 41 -13.44 9.28 24.41
N GLN A 42 -12.17 9.30 24.81
CA GLN A 42 -11.05 9.11 23.87
C GLN A 42 -11.03 7.71 23.22
N TYR A 43 -11.50 6.68 23.92
CA TYR A 43 -11.62 5.33 23.38
C TYR A 43 -12.72 5.23 22.33
N ILE A 44 -13.89 5.82 22.60
CA ILE A 44 -15.01 5.88 21.65
C ILE A 44 -14.60 6.65 20.38
N GLU A 45 -13.83 7.73 20.54
CA GLU A 45 -13.30 8.50 19.42
C GLU A 45 -12.14 7.81 18.67
N GLY A 46 -11.66 6.65 19.14
CA GLY A 46 -10.51 5.95 18.56
C GLY A 46 -9.17 6.67 18.77
N LYS A 47 -9.11 7.64 19.69
CA LYS A 47 -7.94 8.48 19.99
C LYS A 47 -7.15 8.02 21.23
N LEU A 48 -7.63 6.99 21.93
CA LEU A 48 -6.94 6.48 23.13
C LEU A 48 -5.51 6.00 22.81
N GLU A 49 -5.34 5.45 21.60
CA GLU A 49 -4.05 4.95 21.11
C GLU A 49 -3.39 5.98 20.19
N GLU A 50 -2.84 7.03 20.81
CA GLU A 50 -2.03 8.08 20.15
C GLU A 50 -0.91 7.50 19.24
N ASN A 51 -0.45 6.27 19.54
CA ASN A 51 0.59 5.57 18.79
C ASN A 51 0.07 4.87 17.51
N ILE A 52 -1.19 4.38 17.49
CA ILE A 52 -1.78 3.75 16.30
C ILE A 52 -1.85 4.75 15.15
N SER A 53 -2.24 6.00 15.41
CA SER A 53 -2.36 7.02 14.36
C SER A 53 -1.02 7.27 13.63
N SER A 54 0.09 7.30 14.38
CA SER A 54 1.44 7.42 13.81
C SER A 54 1.85 6.17 13.02
N ASN A 55 1.46 4.98 13.46
CA ASN A 55 1.78 3.74 12.76
C ASN A 55 0.95 3.59 11.47
N VAL A 56 -0.34 3.96 11.52
CA VAL A 56 -1.26 3.92 10.38
C VAL A 56 -0.82 4.87 9.27
N THR A 57 -0.32 6.07 9.61
CA THR A 57 0.19 7.03 8.61
C THR A 57 1.46 6.51 7.93
N VAL A 58 2.42 6.00 8.70
CA VAL A 58 3.65 5.37 8.18
C VAL A 58 3.32 4.16 7.30
N LEU A 59 2.37 3.31 7.72
CA LEU A 59 1.91 2.17 6.94
C LEU A 59 1.23 2.59 5.64
N LYS A 60 0.38 3.62 5.67
CA LYS A 60 -0.26 4.18 4.46
C LYS A 60 0.77 4.69 3.46
N ASP A 61 1.80 5.39 3.93
CA ASP A 61 2.89 5.86 3.06
C ASP A 61 3.68 4.69 2.46
N ARG A 62 3.90 3.63 3.25
CA ARG A 62 4.54 2.41 2.74
C ARG A 62 3.70 1.72 1.68
N VAL A 63 2.39 1.58 1.89
CA VAL A 63 1.45 1.03 0.91
C VAL A 63 1.48 1.83 -0.39
N LYS A 64 1.34 3.15 -0.31
CA LYS A 64 1.39 4.04 -1.48
C LYS A 64 2.69 3.91 -2.27
N ASN A 65 3.82 3.77 -1.59
CA ASN A 65 5.11 3.57 -2.24
C ASN A 65 5.22 2.20 -2.91
N LEU A 66 4.68 1.16 -2.28
CA LEU A 66 4.63 -0.18 -2.87
C LEU A 66 3.72 -0.21 -4.09
N GLU A 67 2.53 0.37 -4.03
CA GLU A 67 1.60 0.48 -5.18
C GLU A 67 2.24 1.16 -6.39
N ARG A 68 2.95 2.28 -6.17
CA ARG A 68 3.71 2.95 -7.24
C ARG A 68 4.80 2.06 -7.84
N MET A 69 5.49 1.29 -7.01
CA MET A 69 6.55 0.41 -7.47
C MET A 69 6.01 -0.77 -8.26
N VAL A 70 4.88 -1.34 -7.82
CA VAL A 70 4.14 -2.36 -8.57
C VAL A 70 3.72 -1.82 -9.93
N GLY A 71 3.20 -0.59 -10.00
CA GLY A 71 2.87 0.07 -11.27
C GLY A 71 4.07 0.18 -12.21
N ARG A 72 5.21 0.69 -11.72
CA ARG A 72 6.45 0.80 -12.52
C ARG A 72 6.92 -0.56 -13.05
N LEU A 73 7.03 -1.56 -12.18
CA LEU A 73 7.48 -2.89 -12.56
C LEU A 73 6.53 -3.56 -13.57
N SER A 74 5.23 -3.26 -13.49
CA SER A 74 4.24 -3.79 -14.44
C SER A 74 4.44 -3.19 -15.82
N MET A 75 4.69 -1.88 -15.91
CA MET A 75 5.00 -1.19 -17.17
C MET A 75 6.32 -1.68 -17.76
N ASP A 76 7.39 -1.80 -16.96
CA ASP A 76 8.69 -2.30 -17.42
C ASP A 76 8.55 -3.73 -17.97
N LYS A 77 7.79 -4.58 -17.28
CA LYS A 77 7.51 -5.95 -17.74
C LYS A 77 6.78 -5.97 -19.09
N GLU A 78 5.78 -5.12 -19.27
CA GLU A 78 5.04 -5.04 -20.53
C GLU A 78 5.93 -4.54 -21.68
N LEU A 79 6.74 -3.51 -21.42
CA LEU A 79 7.69 -2.97 -22.39
C LEU A 79 8.71 -4.03 -22.82
N LEU A 80 9.27 -4.79 -21.87
CA LEU A 80 10.20 -5.87 -22.15
C LEU A 80 9.57 -6.98 -23.01
N LYS A 81 8.33 -7.37 -22.70
CA LYS A 81 7.60 -8.35 -23.53
C LYS A 81 7.43 -7.85 -24.97
N LYS A 82 6.99 -6.60 -25.15
CA LYS A 82 6.84 -5.98 -26.47
C LYS A 82 8.17 -5.90 -27.23
N ALA A 83 9.27 -5.56 -26.55
CA ALA A 83 10.59 -5.51 -27.16
C ALA A 83 11.06 -6.90 -27.64
N LEU A 84 10.79 -7.94 -26.86
CA LEU A 84 11.07 -9.33 -27.26
C LEU A 84 10.25 -9.75 -28.47
N GLU A 85 8.93 -9.51 -28.46
CA GLU A 85 8.04 -9.79 -29.59
C GLU A 85 8.50 -9.07 -30.86
N PHE A 86 8.88 -7.80 -30.75
CA PHE A 86 9.40 -7.03 -31.87
C PHE A 86 10.73 -7.59 -32.40
N SER A 87 11.63 -8.01 -31.51
CA SER A 87 12.89 -8.64 -31.92
C SER A 87 12.67 -9.99 -32.60
N MET A 88 11.70 -10.78 -32.15
CA MET A 88 11.33 -12.05 -32.77
C MET A 88 10.75 -11.83 -34.17
N LYS A 89 9.80 -10.90 -34.32
CA LYS A 89 9.23 -10.53 -35.64
C LYS A 89 10.29 -10.08 -36.64
N ARG A 90 11.21 -9.19 -36.25
CA ARG A 90 12.30 -8.77 -37.15
C ARG A 90 13.23 -9.91 -37.55
N LYS A 91 13.47 -10.88 -36.65
CA LYS A 91 14.27 -12.07 -36.96
C LYS A 91 13.54 -12.95 -37.98
N GLU A 92 12.22 -13.10 -37.84
CA GLU A 92 11.39 -13.85 -38.79
C GLU A 92 11.35 -13.16 -40.15
N GLU A 93 11.10 -11.84 -40.19
CA GLU A 93 11.08 -11.02 -41.41
C GLU A 93 12.43 -11.02 -42.15
N GLY A 94 13.55 -10.92 -41.43
CA GLY A 94 14.90 -11.04 -42.00
C GLY A 94 15.27 -12.45 -42.43
N SER A 95 14.48 -13.46 -42.06
CA SER A 95 14.64 -14.86 -42.46
C SER A 95 13.68 -15.26 -43.59
N LEU A 96 12.80 -14.36 -44.05
CA LEU A 96 11.96 -14.57 -45.23
C LEU A 96 12.77 -14.31 -46.52
N PRO A 97 12.83 -15.26 -47.47
CA PRO A 97 13.71 -15.16 -48.63
C PRO A 97 13.10 -14.37 -49.80
N ILE A 98 12.48 -13.20 -49.62
CA ILE A 98 11.95 -12.42 -50.77
C ILE A 98 12.00 -10.91 -50.51
N THR A 99 12.89 -10.19 -51.22
CA THR A 99 12.67 -8.81 -51.75
C THR A 99 13.82 -8.35 -52.69
N ALA A 100 14.98 -8.99 -52.73
CA ALA A 100 16.09 -8.55 -53.61
C ALA A 100 15.96 -8.88 -55.12
N LYS A 101 14.78 -9.26 -55.64
CA LYS A 101 14.63 -9.75 -57.04
C LYS A 101 13.87 -8.85 -58.02
N ASN A 102 13.50 -7.62 -57.66
CA ASN A 102 12.74 -6.74 -58.58
C ASN A 102 13.44 -5.43 -58.98
N LEU A 103 14.79 -5.35 -58.94
CA LEU A 103 15.51 -4.14 -59.36
C LEU A 103 16.30 -4.27 -60.67
N GLU A 104 16.38 -5.46 -61.27
CA GLU A 104 17.17 -5.71 -62.49
C GLU A 104 16.26 -6.16 -63.64
N GLU A 105 15.33 -5.32 -64.09
CA GLU A 105 14.67 -5.49 -65.40
C GLU A 105 13.93 -4.19 -65.81
N SER A 106 14.68 -3.08 -65.85
CA SER A 106 14.27 -1.90 -66.60
C SER A 106 15.51 -1.19 -67.12
N ASP A 107 16.24 -1.86 -68.01
CA ASP A 107 17.20 -1.17 -68.87
C ASP A 107 16.96 -1.51 -70.35
N GLY A 108 16.65 -0.44 -71.07
CA GLY A 108 16.94 -0.17 -72.48
C GLY A 108 16.97 -1.31 -73.49
N GLY A 109 15.88 -1.44 -74.26
CA GLY A 109 15.89 -2.15 -75.54
C GLY A 109 15.23 -1.34 -76.65
N ALA A 110 15.87 -0.24 -77.07
CA ALA A 110 15.53 0.45 -78.32
C ALA A 110 16.31 -0.17 -79.49
N LYS A 111 15.60 -0.71 -80.48
CA LYS A 111 15.94 -0.66 -81.92
C LYS A 111 14.81 -1.21 -82.77
#